data_AF-A0A850KCN5-F1
#
_entry.id   AF-A0A850KCN5-F1
#
_cell.length_a   1.000
_cell.length_b   1.000
_cell.length_c   1.000
_cell.angle_alpha   90.00
_cell.angle_beta   90.00
_cell.angle_gamma   90.00
#
_symmetry.space_group_name_H-M   'P 1'
#
loop_
_entity.id
_entity.type
_entity.pdbx_description
1 polymer ?
#
loop_
_entity_poly.entity_id
_entity_poly.type
_entity_poly.pdbx_seq_one_letter_code
_entity_poly.pdbx_strand_id
1 'polypeptide(L)'
;AARAGEAGKGFAVVASEVKSLANQTVNATMDITKHVADMQNMTKETVEAIEYLFNSLTEVNELTNEMSHSISEQDAATEEINKNIQETAVGIQGITNNIQTVSDAAKNSQSAAGDLSSIVQELDMQSSNLEKTLQSFLTRMRSQ
;
A
#
# COMPACT_ATOMS: atom_id res chain seq x y z
N ALA A 1 -8.58 -84.66 -38.59
CA ALA A 1 -8.70 -84.52 -40.06
C ALA A 1 -8.02 -85.67 -40.82
N ALA A 2 -6.76 -86.02 -40.53
CA ALA A 2 -6.00 -87.05 -41.29
C ALA A 2 -6.60 -88.48 -41.31
N ARG A 3 -7.61 -88.78 -40.48
CA ARG A 3 -8.26 -90.11 -40.40
C ARG A 3 -9.68 -90.18 -41.01
N ALA A 4 -10.22 -89.10 -41.60
CA ALA A 4 -11.65 -89.01 -41.99
C ALA A 4 -11.96 -88.78 -43.49
N GLY A 5 -10.96 -88.77 -44.39
CA GLY A 5 -11.19 -88.57 -45.83
C GLY A 5 -11.89 -87.24 -46.19
N GLU A 6 -12.68 -87.21 -47.28
CA GLU A 6 -13.45 -86.05 -47.78
C GLU A 6 -14.33 -85.39 -46.70
N ALA A 7 -14.97 -86.18 -45.82
CA ALA A 7 -15.80 -85.69 -44.72
C ALA A 7 -15.00 -84.91 -43.65
N GLY A 8 -13.68 -85.13 -43.55
CA GLY A 8 -12.79 -84.42 -42.64
C GLY A 8 -12.37 -83.02 -43.10
N LYS A 9 -12.59 -82.66 -44.38
CA LYS A 9 -12.23 -81.35 -44.94
C LYS A 9 -13.07 -80.22 -44.35
N GLY A 10 -14.40 -80.40 -44.25
CA GLY A 10 -15.29 -79.41 -43.62
C GLY A 10 -14.96 -79.18 -42.13
N PHE A 11 -14.66 -80.25 -41.40
CA PHE A 11 -14.24 -80.17 -40.00
C PHE A 11 -12.89 -79.47 -39.83
N ALA A 12 -11.96 -79.67 -40.77
CA ALA A 12 -10.67 -78.98 -40.77
C ALA A 12 -10.79 -77.47 -41.02
N VAL A 13 -11.71 -77.06 -41.92
CA VAL A 13 -12.01 -75.65 -42.18
C VAL A 13 -12.63 -74.99 -40.94
N VAL A 14 -13.63 -75.62 -40.32
CA VAL A 14 -14.24 -75.09 -39.09
C VAL A 14 -13.21 -74.99 -37.95
N ALA A 15 -12.34 -75.98 -37.78
CA ALA A 15 -11.28 -75.93 -36.79
C ALA A 15 -10.27 -74.79 -37.07
N SER A 16 -9.95 -74.53 -38.34
CA SER A 16 -9.10 -73.40 -38.74
C SER A 16 -9.78 -72.07 -38.47
N GLU A 17 -11.08 -71.94 -38.73
CA GLU A 17 -11.86 -70.73 -38.50
C GLU A 17 -11.99 -70.44 -37.00
N VAL A 18 -12.29 -71.46 -36.19
CA VAL A 18 -12.33 -71.35 -34.73
C VAL A 18 -10.97 -70.94 -34.17
N LYS A 19 -9.87 -71.49 -34.69
CA LYS A 19 -8.51 -71.10 -34.29
C LYS A 19 -8.19 -69.65 -34.69
N SER A 20 -8.62 -69.23 -35.87
CA SER A 20 -8.47 -67.84 -36.34
C SER A 20 -9.25 -66.87 -35.44
N LEU A 21 -10.52 -67.17 -35.16
CA LEU A 21 -11.38 -66.36 -34.30
C LEU A 21 -10.86 -66.31 -32.85
N ALA A 22 -10.35 -67.43 -32.33
CA ALA A 22 -9.71 -67.45 -31.01
C ALA A 22 -8.48 -66.55 -30.97
N ASN A 23 -7.63 -66.56 -32.00
CA ASN A 23 -6.47 -65.66 -32.09
C ASN A 23 -6.90 -64.19 -32.20
N GLN A 24 -7.96 -63.88 -32.96
CA GLN A 24 -8.52 -62.52 -33.02
C GLN A 24 -9.03 -62.06 -31.66
N THR A 25 -9.75 -62.92 -30.92
CA THR A 25 -10.22 -62.61 -29.57
C THR A 25 -9.06 -62.38 -28.60
N VAL A 26 -7.98 -63.18 -28.67
CA VAL A 26 -6.77 -62.96 -27.86
C VAL A 26 -6.15 -61.60 -28.16
N ASN A 27 -5.97 -61.24 -29.43
CA ASN A 27 -5.40 -59.96 -29.82
C ASN A 27 -6.28 -58.79 -29.36
N ALA A 28 -7.60 -58.87 -29.58
CA ALA A 28 -8.53 -57.84 -29.12
C ALA A 28 -8.52 -57.68 -27.58
N THR A 29 -8.39 -58.78 -26.84
CA THR A 29 -8.27 -58.75 -25.37
C THR A 29 -6.96 -58.09 -24.94
N MET A 30 -5.85 -58.31 -25.66
CA MET A 30 -4.57 -57.65 -25.39
C MET A 30 -4.66 -56.14 -25.66
N ASP A 31 -5.30 -55.73 -26.75
CA ASP A 31 -5.50 -54.31 -27.08
C ASP A 31 -6.39 -53.62 -26.04
N ILE A 32 -7.48 -54.25 -25.61
CA ILE A 32 -8.33 -53.75 -24.52
C ILE A 32 -7.51 -53.60 -23.24
N THR A 33 -6.69 -54.61 -22.90
CA THR A 33 -5.83 -54.56 -21.70
C THR A 33 -4.87 -53.37 -21.75
N LYS A 34 -4.28 -53.11 -22.92
CA LYS A 34 -3.42 -51.94 -23.12
C LYS A 34 -4.19 -50.63 -22.96
N HIS A 35 -5.36 -50.50 -23.58
CA HIS A 35 -6.19 -49.31 -23.46
C HIS A 35 -6.64 -49.04 -22.02
N VAL A 36 -6.96 -50.08 -21.25
CA VAL A 36 -7.28 -49.95 -19.84
C VAL A 36 -6.08 -49.45 -19.04
N ALA A 37 -4.87 -49.97 -19.29
CA ALA A 37 -3.66 -49.50 -18.64
C ALA A 37 -3.36 -48.03 -18.96
N ASP A 38 -3.52 -47.63 -20.23
CA ASP A 38 -3.33 -46.24 -20.66
C ASP A 38 -4.36 -45.30 -19.99
N MET A 39 -5.64 -45.70 -19.92
CA MET A 39 -6.69 -44.95 -19.22
C MET A 39 -6.42 -44.82 -17.72
N GLN A 40 -5.91 -45.88 -17.09
CA GLN A 40 -5.53 -45.86 -15.67
C GLN A 40 -4.37 -44.90 -15.41
N ASN A 41 -3.35 -44.90 -16.26
CA ASN A 41 -2.23 -43.95 -16.16
C ASN A 41 -2.69 -42.50 -16.33
N MET A 42 -3.51 -42.22 -17.35
CA MET A 42 -4.05 -40.88 -17.58
C MET A 42 -4.91 -40.39 -16.41
N THR A 43 -5.69 -41.29 -15.80
CA THR A 43 -6.48 -40.98 -14.61
C THR A 43 -5.55 -40.63 -13.44
N LYS A 44 -4.46 -41.38 -13.25
CA LYS A 44 -3.47 -41.10 -12.21
C LYS A 44 -2.80 -39.74 -12.40
N GLU A 45 -2.36 -39.43 -13.61
CA GLU A 45 -1.77 -38.12 -13.95
C GLU A 45 -2.77 -36.98 -13.70
N THR A 46 -4.05 -37.20 -14.00
CA THR A 46 -5.11 -36.21 -13.76
C THR A 46 -5.29 -35.96 -12.26
N VAL A 47 -5.27 -37.01 -11.43
CA VAL A 47 -5.36 -36.87 -9.97
C VAL A 47 -4.16 -36.10 -9.41
N GLU A 48 -2.94 -36.42 -9.86
CA GLU A 48 -1.72 -35.70 -9.44
C GLU A 48 -1.78 -34.21 -9.83
N ALA A 49 -2.28 -33.88 -11.02
CA ALA A 49 -2.48 -32.50 -11.44
C ALA A 49 -3.53 -31.76 -10.58
N ILE A 50 -4.61 -32.43 -10.18
CA ILE A 50 -5.63 -31.86 -9.28
C ILE A 50 -5.05 -31.62 -7.89
N GLU A 51 -4.24 -32.54 -7.35
CA GLU A 51 -3.57 -32.37 -6.06
C GLU A 51 -2.62 -31.16 -6.08
N TYR A 52 -1.85 -31.00 -7.15
CA TYR A 52 -1.02 -29.82 -7.34
C TYR A 52 -1.83 -28.52 -7.34
N LEU A 53 -2.94 -28.49 -8.09
CA LEU A 53 -3.84 -27.33 -8.13
C LEU A 53 -4.43 -27.01 -6.76
N PHE A 54 -4.80 -28.03 -5.97
CA PHE A 54 -5.33 -27.83 -4.62
C PHE A 54 -4.30 -27.20 -3.69
N ASN A 55 -3.04 -27.62 -3.78
CA ASN A 55 -1.95 -27.02 -3.01
C ASN A 55 -1.72 -25.56 -3.39
N SER A 56 -1.68 -25.23 -4.69
CA SER A 56 -1.56 -23.84 -5.14
C SER A 56 -2.74 -22.97 -4.70
N LEU A 57 -3.97 -23.51 -4.68
CA LEU A 57 -5.13 -22.77 -4.17
C LEU A 57 -5.04 -22.51 -2.66
N THR A 58 -4.44 -23.44 -1.91
CA THR A 58 -4.21 -23.26 -0.47
C THR A 58 -3.21 -22.13 -0.23
N GLU A 59 -2.10 -22.10 -0.96
CA GLU A 59 -1.10 -21.02 -0.90
C GLU A 59 -1.70 -19.65 -1.27
N VAL A 60 -2.54 -19.59 -2.32
CA VAL A 60 -3.25 -18.36 -2.69
C VAL A 60 -4.20 -17.89 -1.58
N ASN A 61 -4.85 -18.81 -0.88
CA ASN A 61 -5.72 -18.46 0.24
C ASN A 61 -4.93 -17.86 1.41
N GLU A 62 -3.80 -18.48 1.76
CA GLU A 62 -2.89 -17.98 2.81
C GLU A 62 -2.39 -16.56 2.49
N LEU A 63 -1.90 -16.35 1.26
CA LEU A 63 -1.47 -15.02 0.79
C LEU A 63 -2.59 -13.99 0.81
N THR A 64 -3.81 -14.39 0.47
CA THR A 64 -4.98 -13.49 0.49
C THR A 64 -5.33 -13.08 1.93
N ASN A 65 -5.22 -13.99 2.89
CA ASN A 65 -5.44 -13.68 4.30
C ASN A 65 -4.36 -12.73 4.84
N GLU A 66 -3.09 -12.96 4.49
CA GLU A 66 -1.99 -12.05 4.86
C GLU A 66 -2.20 -10.65 4.26
N MET A 67 -2.58 -10.59 2.97
CA MET A 67 -2.91 -9.32 2.31
C MET A 67 -4.06 -8.59 3.00
N SER A 68 -5.12 -9.31 3.41
CA SER A 68 -6.23 -8.70 4.16
C SER A 68 -5.78 -8.13 5.50
N HIS A 69 -4.83 -8.79 6.17
CA HIS A 69 -4.26 -8.30 7.42
C HIS A 69 -3.45 -7.01 7.18
N SER A 70 -2.55 -7.01 6.20
CA SER A 70 -1.77 -5.83 5.83
C SER A 70 -2.63 -4.64 5.40
N ILE A 71 -3.75 -4.89 4.68
CA ILE A 71 -4.69 -3.83 4.31
C ILE A 71 -5.35 -3.23 5.57
N SER A 72 -5.74 -4.06 6.53
CA SER A 72 -6.31 -3.58 7.80
C SER A 72 -5.30 -2.74 8.61
N GLU A 73 -4.02 -3.11 8.62
CA GLU A 73 -2.96 -2.31 9.23
C GLU A 73 -2.75 -0.97 8.50
N GLN A 74 -2.79 -0.97 7.16
CA GLN A 74 -2.70 0.24 6.35
C GLN A 74 -3.86 1.21 6.59
N ASP A 75 -5.08 0.69 6.75
CA ASP A 75 -6.25 1.50 7.06
C ASP A 75 -6.07 2.20 8.42
N ALA A 76 -5.62 1.47 9.44
CA ALA A 76 -5.34 2.02 10.76
C ALA A 76 -4.23 3.10 10.71
N ALA A 77 -3.14 2.84 9.99
CA ALA A 77 -2.07 3.82 9.82
C ALA A 77 -2.55 5.09 9.08
N THR A 78 -3.43 4.93 8.10
CA THR A 78 -4.02 6.05 7.35
C THR A 78 -4.96 6.88 8.22
N GLU A 79 -5.72 6.24 9.12
CA GLU A 79 -6.55 6.94 10.10
C GLU A 79 -5.69 7.76 11.09
N GLU A 80 -4.57 7.18 11.56
CA GLU A 80 -3.61 7.88 12.43
C GLU A 80 -2.97 9.08 11.74
N ILE A 81 -2.58 8.94 10.46
CA ILE A 81 -2.06 10.05 9.65
C ILE A 81 -3.10 11.17 9.55
N ASN A 82 -4.37 10.85 9.25
CA ASN A 82 -5.44 11.85 9.17
C ASN A 82 -5.64 12.58 10.49
N LYS A 83 -5.59 11.85 11.61
CA LYS A 83 -5.67 12.45 12.95
C LYS A 83 -4.50 13.41 13.20
N ASN A 84 -3.27 13.00 12.91
CA ASN A 84 -2.07 13.83 13.05
C ASN A 84 -2.14 15.10 12.18
N ILE A 85 -2.69 15.00 10.97
CA ILE A 85 -2.91 16.15 10.09
C ILE A 85 -3.89 17.14 10.72
N GLN A 86 -5.00 16.66 11.29
CA GLN A 86 -5.98 17.53 11.96
C GLN A 86 -5.38 18.21 13.20
N GLU A 87 -4.66 17.48 14.03
CA GLU A 87 -3.96 18.05 15.20
C GLU A 87 -2.93 19.10 14.79
N THR A 88 -2.16 18.83 13.73
CA THR A 88 -1.19 19.77 13.16
C THR A 88 -1.88 21.03 12.63
N ALA A 89 -3.02 20.90 11.94
CA ALA A 89 -3.78 22.04 11.44
C ALA A 89 -4.29 22.93 12.58
N VAL A 90 -4.79 22.34 13.66
CA VAL A 90 -5.17 23.08 14.89
C VAL A 90 -3.96 23.77 15.50
N GLY A 91 -2.80 23.11 15.55
CA GLY A 91 -1.55 23.69 16.01
C GLY A 91 -1.12 24.92 15.19
N ILE A 92 -1.20 24.83 13.86
CA ILE A 92 -0.89 25.94 12.94
C ILE A 92 -1.85 27.12 13.14
N GLN A 93 -3.14 26.85 13.38
CA GLN A 93 -4.11 27.90 13.71
C GLN A 93 -3.71 28.64 15.00
N GLY A 94 -3.28 27.90 16.03
CA GLY A 94 -2.76 28.46 17.28
C GLY A 94 -1.51 29.32 17.07
N ILE A 95 -0.56 28.83 16.26
CA ILE A 95 0.65 29.59 15.89
C ILE A 95 0.29 30.89 15.18
N THR A 96 -0.69 30.86 14.26
CA THR A 96 -1.14 32.05 13.52
C THR A 96 -1.69 33.11 14.47
N ASN A 97 -2.49 32.71 15.47
CA ASN A 97 -3.01 33.62 16.50
C ASN A 97 -1.89 34.22 17.37
N ASN A 98 -0.89 33.40 17.73
CA ASN A 98 0.27 33.88 18.48
C ASN A 98 1.08 34.89 17.67
N ILE A 99 1.29 34.66 16.38
CA ILE A 99 1.96 35.61 15.48
C ILE A 99 1.20 36.92 15.41
N GLN A 100 -0.14 36.89 15.32
CA GLN A 100 -0.96 38.10 15.35
C GLN A 100 -0.75 38.89 16.65
N THR A 101 -0.75 38.20 17.79
CA THR A 101 -0.52 38.82 19.11
C THR A 101 0.86 39.46 19.20
N VAL A 102 1.90 38.78 18.70
CA VAL A 102 3.27 39.32 18.63
C VAL A 102 3.35 40.53 17.70
N SER A 103 2.65 40.51 16.56
CA SER A 103 2.60 41.65 15.64
C SER A 103 1.96 42.88 16.29
N ASP A 104 0.88 42.69 17.03
CA ASP A 104 0.19 43.78 17.73
C ASP A 104 1.03 44.34 18.89
N ALA A 105 1.72 43.47 19.64
CA ALA A 105 2.68 43.91 20.65
C ALA A 105 3.82 44.74 20.05
N ALA A 106 4.37 44.32 18.91
CA ALA A 106 5.42 45.07 18.20
C ALA A 106 4.93 46.44 17.73
N LYS A 107 3.70 46.55 17.22
CA LYS A 107 3.08 47.84 16.86
C LYS A 107 2.94 48.77 18.06
N ASN A 108 2.50 48.24 19.21
CA ASN A 108 2.37 49.02 20.44
C ASN A 108 3.74 49.53 20.92
N SER A 109 4.78 48.68 20.89
CA SER A 109 6.15 49.09 21.20
C SER A 109 6.66 50.18 20.25
N GLN A 110 6.36 50.07 18.94
CA GLN A 110 6.74 51.08 17.95
C GLN A 110 6.05 52.43 18.23
N SER A 111 4.78 52.43 18.61
CA SER A 111 4.05 53.65 18.98
C SER A 111 4.67 54.28 20.22
N ALA A 112 4.91 53.50 21.27
CA ALA A 112 5.50 54.00 22.52
C ALA A 112 6.91 54.58 22.29
N ALA A 113 7.71 53.97 21.41
CA ALA A 113 9.02 54.51 21.02
C ALA A 113 8.88 55.86 20.27
N GLY A 114 7.86 56.03 19.44
CA GLY A 114 7.54 57.29 18.77
C GLY A 114 7.12 58.39 19.74
N ASP A 115 6.29 58.06 20.73
CA ASP A 115 5.88 58.98 21.79
C ASP A 115 7.10 59.42 22.62
N LEU A 116 7.95 58.46 23.02
CA LEU A 116 9.19 58.72 23.75
C LEU A 116 10.12 59.65 22.95
N SER A 117 10.28 59.41 21.64
CA SER A 117 11.08 60.28 20.77
C SER A 117 10.53 61.72 20.74
N SER A 118 9.21 61.88 20.72
CA SER A 118 8.58 63.20 20.73
C SER A 118 8.81 63.94 22.05
N ILE A 119 8.70 63.23 23.18
CA ILE A 119 8.99 63.77 24.52
C ILE A 119 10.46 64.20 24.63
N VAL A 120 11.39 63.40 24.10
CA VAL A 120 12.83 63.74 24.10
C VAL A 120 13.09 65.01 23.28
N GLN A 121 12.45 65.18 22.12
CA GLN A 121 12.56 66.41 21.33
C GLN A 121 12.01 67.64 22.06
N GLU A 122 10.89 67.48 22.79
CA GLU A 122 10.31 68.56 23.59
C GLU A 122 11.21 68.95 24.77
N LEU A 123 11.78 67.96 25.47
CA LEU A 123 12.75 68.19 26.55
C LEU A 123 14.00 68.92 26.05
N ASP A 124 14.51 68.58 24.86
CA ASP A 124 15.66 69.25 24.25
C ASP A 124 15.37 70.73 23.96
N MET A 125 14.19 71.04 23.38
CA MET A 125 13.75 72.42 23.17
C MET A 125 13.60 73.19 24.48
N GLN A 126 13.00 72.58 25.52
CA GLN A 126 12.85 73.21 26.83
C GLN A 126 14.22 73.51 27.48
N SER A 127 15.15 72.56 27.39
CA SER A 127 16.53 72.72 27.87
C SER A 127 17.26 73.88 27.16
N SER A 128 17.16 73.95 25.82
CA SER A 128 17.75 75.04 25.03
C SER A 128 17.15 76.41 25.38
N ASN A 129 15.84 76.48 25.62
CA ASN A 129 15.19 77.71 26.06
C ASN A 129 15.61 78.14 27.47
N LEU A 130 15.77 77.18 28.39
CA LEU A 130 16.27 77.46 29.73
C LEU A 130 17.70 78.02 29.68
N GLU A 131 18.57 77.42 28.85
CA GLU A 131 19.94 77.89 28.65
C GLU A 131 19.99 79.33 28.12
N LYS A 132 19.20 79.66 27.09
CA LYS A 132 19.08 81.02 26.55
C LYS A 132 18.58 82.02 27.59
N THR A 133 17.60 81.63 28.40
CA THR A 133 17.04 82.46 29.47
C THR A 133 18.09 82.73 30.55
N LEU A 134 18.86 81.70 30.93
CA LEU A 134 19.94 81.81 31.91
C LEU A 134 21.07 82.73 31.39
N GLN A 135 21.49 82.56 30.13
CA GLN A 135 22.48 83.45 29.50
C GLN A 135 22.01 84.91 29.46
N SER A 136 20.75 85.14 29.11
CA SER A 136 20.15 86.48 29.09
C SER A 136 20.10 87.11 30.48
N PHE A 137 19.73 86.33 31.50
CA PHE A 137 19.73 86.76 32.90
C PHE A 137 21.13 87.13 33.38
N LEU A 138 22.13 86.27 33.14
CA LEU A 138 23.53 86.52 33.50
C LEU A 138 24.09 87.76 32.79
N THR A 139 23.72 87.99 31.53
CA THR A 139 24.12 89.19 30.78
C THR A 139 23.52 90.46 31.39
N ARG A 140 22.22 90.44 31.74
CA ARG A 140 21.56 91.56 32.42
C ARG A 140 22.19 91.87 33.78
N MET A 141 22.55 90.87 34.57
CA MET A 141 23.22 91.10 35.86
C MET A 141 24.61 91.72 35.70
N ARG A 142 25.35 91.40 34.63
CA ARG A 142 26.66 92.01 34.35
C ARG A 142 26.59 93.46 33.84
N SER A 143 25.41 93.90 33.39
CA SER A 143 25.17 95.26 32.89
C SER A 143 24.59 96.22 33.92
N GLN A 144 24.30 95.75 35.15
CA GLN A 144 24.03 96.58 36.32
C GLN A 144 25.30 96.73 37.16
#